data_AF-A0A7C2RJ73-F1
#
_entry.id   AF-A0A7C2RJ73-F1
#
_cell.length_a   1.000
_cell.length_b   1.000
_cell.length_c   1.000
_cell.angle_alpha   90.00
_cell.angle_beta   90.00
_cell.angle_gamma   90.00
#
_symmetry.space_group_name_H-M   'P 1'
#
loop_
_entity.id
_entity.type
_entity.pdbx_description
1 polymer ?
#
loop_
_entity_poly.entity_id
_entity_poly.type
_entity_poly.pdbx_seq_one_letter_code
_entity_poly.pdbx_strand_id
1 'polypeptide(L)'
;MNYFKKILQFAVPYKRFAVLNIICNIFYALFSTLSFLALIPVIQILFDKTKRVAVAPKWDGWGGAKDYVVDTFNYEVTQRVNQDEVTALLFVCGVVVVLFFLKNLFGYLAAFFITFLRNGVLRDVRDAIYDKILALPVSYFSEKRKGDTISRITADVNEVQTSFLSILELIVREPLTIIFTITAMLLMSPTLTIFVFIFLPISGFIISVIGKKLKSQSNLAQEENGHFLSLVEETLSSLKIVKGFNAEDKFRSKFRSSTHRLKKILDSLINRQNLASPTSEFLGIFVIVIILWFGGNMVLVEGTLDGATFIAFMGLAYNILTPAKQISKATYSVKKGDAAAERIFQVLETESNITDAPNAIEKKDFEQAIQIENISFRYEDENVLKDFSIEVPKGSTVALVGQSGSGKSTIANLITRFY
;
A
#
# COMPACT_ATOMS: atom_id res chain seq x y z
N MET A 1 4.93 -9.20 9.68
CA MET A 1 4.03 -8.09 10.06
C MET A 1 4.45 -7.39 11.36
N ASN A 2 5.57 -7.75 12.00
CA ASN A 2 5.98 -7.11 13.25
C ASN A 2 6.48 -5.67 13.02
N TYR A 3 7.17 -5.41 11.91
CA TYR A 3 7.67 -4.08 11.57
C TYR A 3 6.58 -3.15 11.06
N PHE A 4 5.56 -3.68 10.37
CA PHE A 4 4.37 -2.91 10.01
C PHE A 4 3.68 -2.27 11.23
N LYS A 5 3.60 -2.98 12.35
CA LYS A 5 3.05 -2.44 13.61
C LYS A 5 3.88 -1.29 14.18
N LYS A 6 5.19 -1.30 13.97
CA LYS A 6 6.07 -0.20 14.40
C LYS A 6 5.88 1.04 13.52
N ILE A 7 5.70 0.89 12.20
CA ILE A 7 5.31 2.02 11.32
C ILE A 7 3.98 2.65 11.76
N LEU A 8 3.01 1.85 12.22
CA LEU A 8 1.72 2.37 12.73
C LEU A 8 1.88 3.36 13.90
N GLN A 9 2.98 3.33 14.65
CA GLN A 9 3.23 4.30 15.72
C GLN A 9 3.43 5.71 15.19
N PHE A 10 4.06 5.86 14.01
CA PHE A 10 4.18 7.15 13.31
C PHE A 10 2.83 7.68 12.82
N ALA A 11 1.79 6.82 12.71
CA ALA A 11 0.44 7.23 12.34
C ALA A 11 -0.39 7.78 13.53
N VAL A 12 0.04 7.55 14.77
CA VAL A 12 -0.70 7.96 15.99
C VAL A 12 -0.97 9.47 16.06
N PRO A 13 -0.01 10.37 15.74
CA PRO A 13 -0.26 11.82 15.72
C PRO A 13 -1.38 12.22 14.74
N TYR A 14 -1.56 11.47 13.67
CA TYR A 14 -2.52 11.72 12.60
C TYR A 14 -3.80 10.89 12.73
N LYS A 15 -4.06 10.28 13.88
CA LYS A 15 -5.25 9.43 14.13
C LYS A 15 -6.57 10.08 13.75
N ARG A 16 -6.68 11.42 13.86
CA ARG A 16 -7.88 12.18 13.44
C ARG A 16 -8.18 11.99 11.96
N PHE A 17 -7.16 12.08 11.10
CA PHE A 17 -7.30 11.89 9.66
C PHE A 17 -7.61 10.42 9.31
N ALA A 18 -7.02 9.47 10.03
CA ALA A 18 -7.34 8.06 9.87
C ALA A 18 -8.82 7.77 10.21
N VAL A 19 -9.33 8.30 11.33
CA VAL A 19 -10.74 8.14 11.73
C VAL A 19 -11.68 8.80 10.72
N LEU A 20 -11.39 10.02 10.28
CA LEU A 20 -12.21 10.71 9.27
C LEU A 20 -12.22 9.96 7.93
N ASN A 21 -11.08 9.41 7.52
CA ASN A 21 -10.99 8.56 6.33
C ASN A 21 -11.87 7.30 6.47
N ILE A 22 -11.83 6.62 7.62
CA ILE A 22 -12.67 5.44 7.90
C ILE A 22 -14.16 5.81 7.82
N ILE A 23 -14.57 6.91 8.44
CA ILE A 23 -15.95 7.39 8.41
C ILE A 23 -16.39 7.68 6.98
N CYS A 24 -15.57 8.38 6.20
CA CYS A 24 -15.85 8.66 4.79
C CYS A 24 -15.95 7.38 3.95
N ASN A 25 -15.10 6.38 4.22
CA ASN A 25 -15.17 5.07 3.55
C ASN A 25 -16.44 4.28 3.89
N ILE A 26 -16.94 4.38 5.14
CA ILE A 26 -18.23 3.80 5.53
C ILE A 26 -19.36 4.44 4.72
N PHE A 27 -19.41 5.78 4.66
CA PHE A 27 -20.43 6.49 3.87
C PHE A 27 -20.29 6.20 2.37
N TYR A 28 -19.08 6.16 1.83
CA TYR A 28 -18.84 5.76 0.45
C TYR A 28 -19.45 4.39 0.16
N ALA A 29 -19.17 3.40 1.01
CA ALA A 29 -19.66 2.04 0.84
C ALA A 29 -21.20 1.98 0.91
N LEU A 30 -21.79 2.67 1.88
CA LEU A 30 -23.23 2.81 2.04
C LEU A 30 -23.88 3.44 0.81
N PHE A 31 -23.43 4.63 0.39
CA PHE A 31 -24.00 5.34 -0.77
C PHE A 31 -23.75 4.60 -2.08
N SER A 32 -22.64 3.84 -2.19
CA SER A 32 -22.42 2.95 -3.32
C SER A 32 -23.52 1.91 -3.42
N THR A 33 -23.85 1.20 -2.33
CA THR A 33 -24.94 0.22 -2.34
C THR A 33 -26.30 0.87 -2.55
N LEU A 34 -26.61 1.98 -1.85
CA LEU A 34 -27.87 2.69 -2.01
C LEU A 34 -28.09 3.22 -3.43
N SER A 35 -27.02 3.67 -4.11
CA SER A 35 -27.12 4.17 -5.49
C SER A 35 -27.61 3.11 -6.48
N PHE A 36 -27.27 1.83 -6.27
CA PHE A 36 -27.80 0.72 -7.07
C PHE A 36 -29.24 0.36 -6.69
N LEU A 37 -29.57 0.39 -5.39
CA LEU A 37 -30.93 0.13 -4.92
C LEU A 37 -31.92 1.20 -5.43
N ALA A 38 -31.47 2.44 -5.54
CA ALA A 38 -32.28 3.53 -6.08
C ALA A 38 -32.63 3.37 -7.58
N LEU A 39 -32.00 2.44 -8.30
CA LEU A 39 -32.40 2.10 -9.67
C LEU A 39 -33.67 1.23 -9.72
N ILE A 40 -33.99 0.48 -8.65
CA ILE A 40 -35.20 -0.35 -8.57
C ILE A 40 -36.46 0.49 -8.84
N PRO A 41 -36.74 1.58 -8.10
CA PRO A 41 -37.94 2.39 -8.32
C PRO A 41 -37.96 3.04 -9.71
N VAL A 42 -36.81 3.44 -10.28
CA VAL A 42 -36.73 3.96 -11.65
C VAL A 42 -37.25 2.92 -12.64
N ILE A 43 -36.75 1.69 -12.53
CA ILE A 43 -37.13 0.59 -13.41
C ILE A 43 -38.61 0.22 -13.18
N GLN A 44 -39.10 0.22 -11.94
CA GLN A 44 -40.51 -0.07 -11.65
C GLN A 44 -41.47 0.98 -12.21
N ILE A 45 -41.10 2.26 -12.21
CA ILE A 45 -41.91 3.32 -12.85
C ILE A 45 -41.89 3.14 -14.38
N LEU A 46 -40.72 2.89 -14.98
CA LEU A 46 -40.59 2.70 -16.43
C LEU A 46 -41.39 1.52 -16.98
N PHE A 47 -41.59 0.47 -16.18
CA PHE A 47 -42.33 -0.73 -16.58
C PHE A 47 -43.73 -0.83 -15.95
N ASP A 48 -44.25 0.25 -15.38
CA ASP A 48 -45.58 0.33 -14.73
C ASP A 48 -45.85 -0.79 -13.72
N LYS A 49 -44.85 -1.10 -12.88
CA LYS A 49 -44.91 -2.13 -11.83
C LYS A 49 -44.86 -1.56 -10.41
N THR A 50 -45.11 -0.26 -10.23
CA THR A 50 -44.99 0.37 -8.92
C THR A 50 -46.10 -0.11 -7.98
N LYS A 51 -45.73 -0.77 -6.87
CA LYS A 51 -46.69 -1.08 -5.81
C LYS A 51 -47.16 0.23 -5.18
N ARG A 52 -48.42 0.60 -5.39
CA ARG A 52 -49.01 1.83 -4.85
C ARG A 52 -49.19 1.69 -3.34
N VAL A 53 -48.29 2.27 -2.56
CA VAL A 53 -48.41 2.34 -1.10
C VAL A 53 -49.28 3.55 -0.73
N ALA A 54 -50.52 3.30 -0.30
CA ALA A 54 -51.50 4.36 0.00
C ALA A 54 -51.41 4.91 1.43
N VAL A 55 -50.67 4.25 2.33
CA VAL A 55 -50.65 4.57 3.77
C VAL A 55 -49.27 5.10 4.17
N ALA A 56 -49.24 6.23 4.89
CA ALA A 56 -48.00 6.79 5.41
C ALA A 56 -47.39 5.87 6.49
N PRO A 57 -46.11 5.49 6.38
CA PRO A 57 -45.47 4.62 7.37
C PRO A 57 -45.32 5.33 8.71
N LYS A 58 -45.41 4.57 9.81
CA LYS A 58 -45.22 5.07 11.18
C LYS A 58 -43.86 4.64 11.71
N TRP A 59 -43.20 5.53 12.46
CA TRP A 59 -41.90 5.24 13.05
C TRP A 59 -42.06 4.34 14.28
N ASP A 60 -41.70 3.05 14.15
CA ASP A 60 -41.76 2.04 15.22
C ASP A 60 -40.40 1.83 15.95
N GLY A 61 -39.51 2.84 15.92
CA GLY A 61 -38.22 2.81 16.61
C GLY A 61 -37.04 2.29 15.77
N TRP A 62 -35.85 2.21 16.39
CA TRP A 62 -34.59 1.87 15.69
C TRP A 62 -34.57 0.47 15.07
N GLY A 63 -35.39 -0.47 15.56
CA GLY A 63 -35.52 -1.82 15.00
C GLY A 63 -36.25 -1.87 13.64
N GLY A 64 -37.09 -0.88 13.34
CA GLY A 64 -37.84 -0.74 12.09
C GLY A 64 -37.35 0.40 11.19
N ALA A 65 -36.23 1.05 11.52
CA ALA A 65 -35.72 2.22 10.81
C ALA A 65 -35.48 1.98 9.31
N LYS A 66 -35.07 0.75 8.94
CA LYS A 66 -34.88 0.35 7.54
C LYS A 66 -36.22 0.35 6.78
N ASP A 67 -37.23 -0.33 7.33
CA ASP A 67 -38.52 -0.48 6.68
C ASP A 67 -39.24 0.86 6.62
N TYR A 68 -39.14 1.68 7.68
CA TYR A 68 -39.64 3.06 7.67
C TYR A 68 -39.02 3.91 6.55
N VAL A 69 -37.70 3.87 6.36
CA VAL A 69 -37.02 4.67 5.32
C VAL A 69 -37.44 4.21 3.92
N VAL A 70 -37.50 2.89 3.70
CA VAL A 70 -37.93 2.31 2.42
C VAL A 70 -39.40 2.62 2.13
N ASP A 71 -40.28 2.46 3.12
CA ASP A 71 -41.70 2.71 2.97
C ASP A 71 -42.02 4.20 2.83
N THR A 72 -41.26 5.08 3.48
CA THR A 72 -41.43 6.54 3.35
C THR A 72 -41.04 6.97 1.94
N PHE A 73 -39.93 6.42 1.43
CA PHE A 73 -39.50 6.65 0.06
C PHE A 73 -40.52 6.12 -0.95
N ASN A 74 -41.02 4.90 -0.77
CA ASN A 74 -42.03 4.30 -1.64
C ASN A 74 -43.37 5.06 -1.59
N TYR A 75 -43.75 5.59 -0.44
CA TYR A 75 -44.94 6.43 -0.26
C TYR A 75 -44.81 7.77 -1.00
N GLU A 76 -43.68 8.46 -0.86
CA GLU A 76 -43.37 9.70 -1.58
C GLU A 76 -43.33 9.50 -3.10
N VAL A 77 -42.78 8.37 -3.56
CA VAL A 77 -42.80 7.99 -4.98
C VAL A 77 -44.24 7.70 -5.42
N THR A 78 -45.00 6.93 -4.66
CA THR A 78 -46.40 6.59 -4.99
C THR A 78 -47.29 7.84 -5.09
N GLN A 79 -47.15 8.79 -4.15
CA GLN A 79 -47.90 10.03 -4.21
C GLN A 79 -47.59 10.84 -5.48
N ARG A 80 -46.32 10.93 -5.88
CA ARG A 80 -45.93 11.64 -7.11
C ARG A 80 -46.37 10.90 -8.37
N VAL A 81 -46.32 9.56 -8.39
CA VAL A 81 -46.84 8.75 -9.51
C VAL A 81 -48.34 8.97 -9.71
N ASN A 82 -49.11 9.08 -8.62
CA ASN A 82 -50.55 9.35 -8.69
C ASN A 82 -50.89 10.75 -9.22
N GLN A 83 -49.95 11.70 -9.21
CA GLN A 83 -50.11 13.04 -9.78
C GLN A 83 -49.65 13.10 -11.25
N ASP A 84 -48.42 12.64 -11.52
CA ASP A 84 -47.82 12.57 -12.86
C ASP A 84 -46.58 11.65 -12.85
N GLU A 85 -46.57 10.66 -13.75
CA GLU A 85 -45.49 9.67 -13.89
C GLU A 85 -44.15 10.32 -14.26
N VAL A 86 -44.17 11.40 -15.06
CA VAL A 86 -42.95 12.13 -15.46
C VAL A 86 -42.34 12.85 -14.26
N THR A 87 -43.17 13.48 -13.43
CA THR A 87 -42.74 14.13 -12.19
C THR A 87 -42.17 13.14 -11.18
N ALA A 88 -42.76 11.95 -11.06
CA ALA A 88 -42.22 10.87 -10.24
C ALA A 88 -40.86 10.38 -10.76
N LEU A 89 -40.73 10.17 -12.07
CA LEU A 89 -39.47 9.77 -12.70
C LEU A 89 -38.38 10.82 -12.48
N LEU A 90 -38.68 12.11 -12.64
CA LEU A 90 -37.75 13.22 -12.36
C LEU A 90 -37.28 13.22 -10.90
N PHE A 91 -38.19 13.00 -9.95
CA PHE A 91 -37.84 12.91 -8.53
C PHE A 91 -36.87 11.75 -8.27
N VAL A 92 -37.16 10.55 -8.76
CA VAL A 92 -36.29 9.38 -8.54
C VAL A 92 -34.94 9.55 -9.25
N CYS A 93 -34.92 10.11 -10.46
CA CYS A 93 -33.67 10.48 -11.15
C CYS A 93 -32.85 11.48 -10.33
N GLY A 94 -33.50 12.49 -9.72
CA GLY A 94 -32.84 13.43 -8.81
C GLY A 94 -32.22 12.73 -7.60
N VAL A 95 -32.93 11.78 -6.99
CA VAL A 95 -32.41 10.97 -5.87
C VAL A 95 -31.20 10.14 -6.30
N VAL A 96 -31.26 9.49 -7.46
CA VAL A 96 -30.12 8.74 -8.02
C VAL A 96 -28.91 9.65 -8.20
N VAL A 97 -29.08 10.83 -8.81
CA VAL A 97 -28.00 11.82 -8.98
C VAL A 97 -27.41 12.23 -7.63
N VAL A 98 -28.25 12.53 -6.63
CA VAL A 98 -27.78 12.91 -5.28
C VAL A 98 -27.00 11.76 -4.63
N LEU A 99 -27.48 10.51 -4.73
CA LEU A 99 -26.78 9.36 -4.15
C LEU A 99 -25.43 9.10 -4.83
N PHE A 100 -25.35 9.20 -6.16
CA PHE A 100 -24.08 9.11 -6.89
C PHE A 100 -23.15 10.28 -6.57
N PHE A 101 -23.69 11.49 -6.40
CA PHE A 101 -22.92 12.65 -5.96
C PHE A 101 -22.33 12.43 -4.56
N LEU A 102 -23.15 12.01 -3.58
CA LEU A 102 -22.70 11.71 -2.22
C LEU A 102 -21.66 10.60 -2.20
N LYS A 103 -21.88 9.50 -2.94
CA LYS A 103 -20.88 8.44 -3.12
C LYS A 103 -19.53 9.01 -3.56
N ASN A 104 -19.50 9.82 -4.62
CA ASN A 104 -18.25 10.39 -5.14
C ASN A 104 -17.64 11.43 -4.18
N LEU A 105 -18.46 12.24 -3.51
CA LEU A 105 -18.02 13.20 -2.52
C LEU A 105 -17.32 12.51 -1.34
N PHE A 106 -17.92 11.48 -0.76
CA PHE A 106 -17.30 10.72 0.33
C PHE A 106 -16.09 9.92 -0.14
N GLY A 107 -16.07 9.45 -1.39
CA GLY A 107 -14.88 8.85 -2.01
C GLY A 107 -13.72 9.85 -2.10
N TYR A 108 -14.00 11.08 -2.52
CA TYR A 108 -13.01 12.16 -2.55
C TYR A 108 -12.56 12.57 -1.15
N LEU A 109 -13.48 12.75 -0.19
CA LEU A 109 -13.13 13.11 1.19
C LEU A 109 -12.27 12.03 1.86
N ALA A 110 -12.56 10.75 1.60
CA ALA A 110 -11.69 9.66 2.03
C ALA A 110 -10.27 9.83 1.46
N ALA A 111 -10.13 10.05 0.15
CA ALA A 111 -8.85 10.28 -0.52
C ALA A 111 -8.12 11.57 -0.03
N PHE A 112 -8.88 12.60 0.33
CA PHE A 112 -8.35 13.84 0.88
C PHE A 112 -7.75 13.62 2.26
N PHE A 113 -8.51 13.02 3.20
CA PHE A 113 -8.03 12.79 4.56
C PHE A 113 -6.86 11.80 4.62
N ILE A 114 -6.86 10.75 3.80
CA ILE A 114 -5.73 9.80 3.76
C ILE A 114 -4.44 10.46 3.28
N THR A 115 -4.52 11.52 2.46
CA THR A 115 -3.33 12.23 1.96
C THR A 115 -2.56 12.96 3.07
N PHE A 116 -3.24 13.51 4.07
CA PHE A 116 -2.57 14.14 5.22
C PHE A 116 -1.91 13.12 6.12
N LEU A 117 -2.60 12.01 6.41
CA LEU A 117 -2.02 10.87 7.11
C LEU A 117 -0.78 10.36 6.36
N ARG A 118 -0.90 10.21 5.05
CA ARG A 118 0.15 9.72 4.14
C ARG A 118 1.44 10.52 4.25
N ASN A 119 1.32 11.81 4.02
CA ASN A 119 2.47 12.69 3.92
C ASN A 119 3.05 13.02 5.29
N GLY A 120 2.21 13.08 6.33
CA GLY A 120 2.65 13.24 7.71
C GLY A 120 3.52 12.09 8.20
N VAL A 121 3.04 10.84 8.04
CA VAL A 121 3.82 9.64 8.40
C VAL A 121 5.12 9.57 7.60
N LEU A 122 5.08 9.87 6.30
CA LEU A 122 6.27 9.88 5.45
C LEU A 122 7.33 10.86 5.94
N ARG A 123 6.91 12.08 6.28
CA ARG A 123 7.78 13.12 6.83
C ARG A 123 8.43 12.63 8.12
N ASP A 124 7.63 12.19 9.08
CA ASP A 124 8.13 11.84 10.41
C ASP A 124 9.07 10.61 10.37
N VAL A 125 8.83 9.65 9.46
CA VAL A 125 9.76 8.54 9.23
C VAL A 125 11.08 9.03 8.62
N ARG A 126 11.06 9.98 7.67
CA ARG A 126 12.29 10.54 7.09
C ARG A 126 13.08 11.34 8.11
N ASP A 127 12.41 12.14 8.92
CA ASP A 127 13.02 12.93 9.98
C ASP A 127 13.69 11.99 11.01
N ALA A 128 12.98 10.95 11.45
CA ALA A 128 13.55 9.95 12.37
C ALA A 128 14.76 9.20 11.79
N ILE A 129 14.74 8.84 10.50
CA ILE A 129 15.90 8.23 9.85
C ILE A 129 17.06 9.23 9.77
N TYR A 130 16.79 10.48 9.42
CA TYR A 130 17.81 11.52 9.32
C TYR A 130 18.47 11.81 10.67
N ASP A 131 17.69 11.98 11.73
CA ASP A 131 18.19 12.14 13.10
C ASP A 131 19.03 10.94 13.53
N LYS A 132 18.60 9.73 13.17
CA LYS A 132 19.37 8.52 13.44
C LYS A 132 20.70 8.49 12.68
N ILE A 133 20.71 8.94 11.43
CA ILE A 133 21.94 9.02 10.62
C ILE A 133 22.96 9.95 11.29
N LEU A 134 22.50 11.09 11.82
CA LEU A 134 23.36 12.04 12.54
C LEU A 134 23.86 11.49 13.89
N ALA A 135 23.08 10.64 14.55
CA ALA A 135 23.43 10.06 15.84
C ALA A 135 24.36 8.83 15.74
N LEU A 136 24.42 8.16 14.59
CA LEU A 136 25.26 6.97 14.40
C LEU A 136 26.74 7.35 14.17
N PRO A 137 27.68 6.54 14.69
CA PRO A 137 29.10 6.83 14.56
C PRO A 137 29.55 6.71 13.10
N VAL A 138 30.59 7.47 12.72
CA VAL A 138 31.13 7.47 11.36
C VAL A 138 31.55 6.05 10.91
N SER A 139 32.00 5.23 11.87
CA SER A 139 32.33 3.81 11.67
C SER A 139 31.17 2.96 11.12
N TYR A 140 29.92 3.36 11.36
CA TYR A 140 28.75 2.70 10.77
C TYR A 140 28.65 2.94 9.26
N PHE A 141 29.16 4.05 8.73
CA PHE A 141 28.96 4.47 7.34
C PHE A 141 30.17 4.15 6.44
N SER A 142 30.37 2.87 6.11
CA SER A 142 31.25 2.47 5.01
C SER A 142 30.68 2.88 3.64
N GLU A 143 31.49 2.91 2.57
CA GLU A 143 31.01 3.26 1.22
C GLU A 143 29.80 2.43 0.78
N LYS A 144 29.80 1.12 1.05
CA LYS A 144 28.66 0.23 0.76
C LYS A 144 27.41 0.61 1.56
N ARG A 145 27.57 1.01 2.82
CA ARG A 145 26.45 1.38 3.71
C ARG A 145 25.88 2.77 3.41
N LYS A 146 26.65 3.68 2.80
CA LYS A 146 26.15 4.99 2.35
C LYS A 146 25.08 4.84 1.27
N GLY A 147 25.34 4.04 0.23
CA GLY A 147 24.37 3.76 -0.83
C GLY A 147 23.12 3.06 -0.30
N ASP A 148 23.29 2.05 0.56
CA ASP A 148 22.17 1.35 1.21
C ASP A 148 21.33 2.29 2.09
N THR A 149 21.95 3.17 2.87
CA THR A 149 21.26 4.17 3.70
C THR A 149 20.45 5.15 2.84
N ILE A 150 21.00 5.61 1.70
CA ILE A 150 20.27 6.46 0.74
C ILE A 150 19.05 5.73 0.17
N SER A 151 19.19 4.44 -0.18
CA SER A 151 18.07 3.62 -0.66
C SER A 151 16.98 3.48 0.41
N ARG A 152 17.35 3.27 1.67
CA ARG A 152 16.41 3.17 2.80
C ARG A 152 15.60 4.45 3.00
N ILE A 153 16.23 5.63 3.01
CA ILE A 153 15.52 6.91 3.21
C ILE A 153 14.65 7.31 2.00
N THR A 154 14.98 6.82 0.80
CA THR A 154 14.27 7.17 -0.44
C THR A 154 13.30 6.08 -0.88
N ALA A 155 13.81 4.99 -1.45
CA ALA A 155 13.03 3.93 -2.07
C ALA A 155 12.17 3.18 -1.05
N ASP A 156 12.73 2.80 0.10
CA ASP A 156 12.01 1.96 1.07
C ASP A 156 10.93 2.76 1.78
N VAL A 157 11.22 4.00 2.15
CA VAL A 157 10.25 4.92 2.73
C VAL A 157 9.11 5.22 1.76
N ASN A 158 9.40 5.41 0.47
CA ASN A 158 8.36 5.52 -0.57
C ASN A 158 7.58 4.21 -0.73
N GLU A 159 8.21 3.05 -0.62
CA GLU A 159 7.53 1.76 -0.69
C GLU A 159 6.59 1.54 0.50
N VAL A 160 7.01 1.94 1.71
CA VAL A 160 6.13 1.98 2.88
C VAL A 160 4.97 2.92 2.61
N GLN A 161 5.19 4.08 1.99
CA GLN A 161 4.13 5.01 1.63
C GLN A 161 3.09 4.37 0.69
N THR A 162 3.52 3.78 -0.42
CA THR A 162 2.60 3.17 -1.39
C THR A 162 1.90 1.94 -0.81
N SER A 163 2.60 1.16 0.00
CA SER A 163 2.08 -0.05 0.61
C SER A 163 1.12 0.23 1.77
N PHE A 164 1.56 1.00 2.78
CA PHE A 164 0.85 1.29 4.03
C PHE A 164 -0.53 1.93 3.80
N LEU A 165 -0.63 2.85 2.84
CA LEU A 165 -1.79 3.73 2.75
C LEU A 165 -2.85 3.21 1.79
N SER A 166 -2.41 2.44 0.79
CA SER A 166 -3.32 1.61 -0.01
C SER A 166 -4.04 0.58 0.89
N ILE A 167 -3.39 0.11 1.95
CA ILE A 167 -3.96 -0.89 2.87
C ILE A 167 -5.14 -0.33 3.69
N LEU A 168 -5.09 0.93 4.14
CA LEU A 168 -6.20 1.52 4.89
C LEU A 168 -7.47 1.60 4.04
N GLU A 169 -7.35 2.00 2.78
CA GLU A 169 -8.47 1.94 1.84
C GLU A 169 -8.91 0.49 1.60
N LEU A 170 -7.97 -0.45 1.37
CA LEU A 170 -8.27 -1.83 1.00
C LEU A 170 -8.83 -2.70 2.13
N ILE A 171 -8.47 -2.43 3.39
CA ILE A 171 -8.95 -3.20 4.57
C ILE A 171 -10.28 -2.63 5.08
N VAL A 172 -10.54 -1.35 4.88
CA VAL A 172 -11.75 -0.71 5.42
C VAL A 172 -12.82 -0.61 4.34
N ARG A 173 -12.53 0.08 3.22
CA ARG A 173 -13.52 0.39 2.19
C ARG A 173 -14.04 -0.86 1.47
N GLU A 174 -13.13 -1.75 1.04
CA GLU A 174 -13.52 -2.91 0.23
C GLU A 174 -14.35 -3.92 1.03
N PRO A 175 -13.98 -4.34 2.26
CA PRO A 175 -14.80 -5.23 3.06
C PRO A 175 -16.14 -4.61 3.45
N LEU A 176 -16.18 -3.31 3.78
CA LEU A 176 -17.44 -2.63 4.07
C LEU A 176 -18.35 -2.58 2.84
N THR A 177 -17.80 -2.30 1.66
CA THR A 177 -18.56 -2.31 0.40
C THR A 177 -19.12 -3.70 0.11
N ILE A 178 -18.31 -4.75 0.32
CA ILE A 178 -18.76 -6.14 0.20
C ILE A 178 -19.87 -6.44 1.21
N ILE A 179 -19.69 -6.05 2.49
CA ILE A 179 -20.68 -6.29 3.55
C ILE A 179 -22.01 -5.60 3.21
N PHE A 180 -22.02 -4.29 2.96
CA PHE A 180 -23.26 -3.57 2.62
C PHE A 180 -23.94 -4.16 1.37
N THR A 181 -23.16 -4.52 0.34
CA THR A 181 -23.69 -5.09 -0.90
C THR A 181 -24.26 -6.49 -0.69
N ILE A 182 -23.56 -7.37 0.02
CA ILE A 182 -24.06 -8.71 0.37
C ILE A 182 -25.29 -8.61 1.26
N THR A 183 -25.31 -7.71 2.25
CA THR A 183 -26.50 -7.49 3.09
C THR A 183 -27.69 -7.05 2.25
N ALA A 184 -27.50 -6.11 1.32
CA ALA A 184 -28.56 -5.72 0.38
C ALA A 184 -29.04 -6.90 -0.49
N MET A 185 -28.11 -7.70 -1.02
CA MET A 185 -28.44 -8.87 -1.84
C MET A 185 -29.19 -9.95 -1.05
N LEU A 186 -28.79 -10.23 0.20
CA LEU A 186 -29.48 -11.17 1.09
C LEU A 186 -30.92 -10.72 1.37
N LEU A 187 -31.14 -9.41 1.52
CA LEU A 187 -32.47 -8.83 1.73
C LEU A 187 -33.35 -8.91 0.47
N MET A 188 -32.75 -8.96 -0.72
CA MET A 188 -33.47 -9.08 -1.99
C MET A 188 -33.78 -10.54 -2.34
N SER A 189 -32.78 -11.42 -2.29
CA SER A 189 -32.93 -12.85 -2.54
C SER A 189 -31.81 -13.64 -1.86
N PRO A 190 -32.10 -14.34 -0.74
CA PRO A 190 -31.14 -15.24 -0.10
C PRO A 190 -30.65 -16.33 -1.06
N THR A 191 -31.56 -16.88 -1.89
CA THR A 191 -31.27 -17.96 -2.83
C THR A 191 -30.21 -17.56 -3.86
N LEU A 192 -30.38 -16.41 -4.52
CA LEU A 192 -29.39 -15.92 -5.49
C LEU A 192 -28.07 -15.51 -4.83
N THR A 193 -28.14 -15.02 -3.59
CA THR A 193 -26.94 -14.61 -2.85
C THR A 193 -26.04 -15.79 -2.48
N ILE A 194 -26.61 -16.97 -2.21
CA ILE A 194 -25.83 -18.21 -1.98
C ILE A 194 -25.00 -18.57 -3.21
N PHE A 195 -25.54 -18.44 -4.43
CA PHE A 195 -24.76 -18.67 -5.65
C PHE A 195 -23.57 -17.71 -5.76
N VAL A 196 -23.76 -16.45 -5.39
CA VAL A 196 -22.68 -15.44 -5.36
C VAL A 196 -21.62 -15.83 -4.33
N PHE A 197 -22.02 -16.30 -3.14
CA PHE A 197 -21.10 -16.81 -2.11
C PHE A 197 -20.30 -18.04 -2.54
N ILE A 198 -20.85 -18.91 -3.39
CA ILE A 198 -20.11 -20.06 -3.94
C ILE A 198 -19.14 -19.59 -5.03
N PHE A 199 -19.57 -18.64 -5.86
CA PHE A 199 -18.77 -18.19 -6.99
C PHE A 199 -17.58 -17.30 -6.57
N LEU A 200 -17.76 -16.44 -5.57
CA LEU A 200 -16.75 -15.48 -5.13
C LEU A 200 -15.44 -16.16 -4.68
N PRO A 201 -15.45 -17.26 -3.89
CA PRO A 201 -14.27 -18.09 -3.60
C PRO A 201 -13.66 -18.74 -4.85
N ILE A 202 -14.47 -19.24 -5.78
CA ILE A 202 -13.97 -19.90 -7.01
C ILE A 202 -13.21 -18.89 -7.88
N SER A 203 -13.79 -17.72 -8.11
CA SER A 203 -13.12 -16.64 -8.83
C SER A 203 -11.91 -16.12 -8.10
N GLY A 204 -12.02 -15.92 -6.78
CA GLY A 204 -10.89 -15.55 -5.94
C GLY A 204 -9.75 -16.56 -6.06
N PHE A 205 -10.06 -17.86 -6.08
CA PHE A 205 -9.08 -18.92 -6.25
C PHE A 205 -8.39 -18.86 -7.62
N ILE A 206 -9.14 -18.81 -8.72
CA ILE A 206 -8.57 -18.72 -10.08
C ILE A 206 -7.68 -17.48 -10.22
N ILE A 207 -8.15 -16.33 -9.74
CA ILE A 207 -7.37 -15.07 -9.74
C ILE A 207 -6.11 -15.22 -8.86
N SER A 208 -6.22 -15.87 -7.70
CA SER A 208 -5.08 -16.09 -6.80
C SER A 208 -3.99 -16.98 -7.42
N VAL A 209 -4.37 -17.97 -8.23
CA VAL A 209 -3.43 -18.84 -8.94
C VAL A 209 -2.63 -18.04 -9.97
N ILE A 210 -3.29 -17.11 -10.69
CA ILE A 210 -2.62 -16.17 -11.58
C ILE A 210 -1.67 -15.28 -10.78
N GLY A 211 -2.13 -14.71 -9.66
CA GLY A 211 -1.35 -13.84 -8.77
C GLY A 211 -0.11 -14.52 -8.17
N LYS A 212 -0.21 -15.78 -7.73
CA LYS A 212 0.90 -16.53 -7.13
C LYS A 212 2.07 -16.69 -8.10
N LYS A 213 1.81 -17.02 -9.36
CA LYS A 213 2.90 -17.18 -10.34
C LYS A 213 3.42 -15.83 -10.86
N LEU A 214 2.59 -14.77 -10.88
CA LEU A 214 3.07 -13.40 -11.11
C LEU A 214 4.10 -12.99 -10.04
N LYS A 215 3.87 -13.34 -8.77
CA LYS A 215 4.80 -13.06 -7.67
C LYS A 215 6.19 -13.67 -7.92
N SER A 216 6.24 -14.95 -8.29
CA SER A 216 7.52 -15.63 -8.57
C SER A 216 8.29 -14.96 -9.72
N GLN A 217 7.61 -14.62 -10.82
CA GLN A 217 8.21 -13.92 -11.95
C GLN A 217 8.65 -12.49 -11.59
N SER A 218 7.88 -11.78 -10.75
CA SER A 218 8.23 -10.45 -10.28
C SER A 218 9.49 -10.45 -9.41
N ASN A 219 9.67 -11.47 -8.57
CA ASN A 219 10.89 -11.62 -7.77
C ASN A 219 12.11 -11.83 -8.68
N LEU A 220 12.00 -12.70 -9.69
CA LEU A 220 13.07 -12.92 -10.67
C LEU A 220 13.39 -11.65 -11.47
N ALA A 221 12.37 -10.87 -11.84
CA ALA A 221 12.56 -9.60 -12.52
C ALA A 221 13.32 -8.60 -11.64
N GLN A 222 12.99 -8.53 -10.35
CA GLN A 222 13.64 -7.65 -9.40
C GLN A 222 15.10 -8.06 -9.14
N GLU A 223 15.38 -9.36 -9.06
CA GLU A 223 16.73 -9.90 -8.91
C GLU A 223 17.61 -9.58 -10.14
N GLU A 224 17.13 -9.82 -11.36
CA GLU A 224 17.86 -9.45 -12.58
C GLU A 224 18.02 -7.93 -12.74
N ASN A 225 17.05 -7.13 -12.27
CA ASN A 225 17.17 -5.68 -12.29
C ASN A 225 18.24 -5.19 -11.28
N GLY A 226 18.37 -5.87 -10.14
CA GLY A 226 19.49 -5.67 -9.20
C GLY A 226 20.83 -6.01 -9.85
N HIS A 227 20.94 -7.18 -10.50
CA HIS A 227 22.14 -7.57 -11.24
C HIS A 227 22.50 -6.57 -12.35
N PHE A 228 21.50 -6.08 -13.09
CA PHE A 228 21.66 -5.03 -14.09
C PHE A 228 22.27 -3.74 -13.49
N LEU A 229 21.75 -3.27 -12.35
CA LEU A 229 22.26 -2.08 -11.65
C LEU A 229 23.70 -2.29 -11.16
N SER A 230 23.99 -3.45 -10.58
CA SER A 230 25.35 -3.79 -10.13
C SER A 230 26.35 -3.81 -11.29
N LEU A 231 25.95 -4.28 -12.48
CA LEU A 231 26.82 -4.27 -13.66
C LEU A 231 27.16 -2.85 -14.11
N VAL A 232 26.20 -1.92 -14.01
CA VAL A 232 26.41 -0.50 -14.32
C VAL A 232 27.35 0.13 -13.29
N GLU A 233 27.13 -0.13 -12.00
CA GLU A 233 28.01 0.35 -10.92
C GLU A 233 29.46 -0.15 -11.10
N GLU A 234 29.65 -1.45 -11.34
CA GLU A 234 30.96 -2.06 -11.62
C GLU A 234 31.64 -1.40 -12.84
N THR A 235 30.85 -1.15 -13.90
CA THR A 235 31.37 -0.51 -15.12
C THR A 235 31.80 0.93 -14.86
N LEU A 236 31.04 1.70 -14.07
CA LEU A 236 31.37 3.09 -13.75
C LEU A 236 32.56 3.19 -12.79
N SER A 237 32.59 2.37 -11.75
CA SER A 237 33.69 2.35 -10.77
C SER A 237 35.01 1.90 -11.41
N SER A 238 34.94 0.99 -12.38
CA SER A 238 36.11 0.41 -13.06
C SER A 238 36.31 0.95 -14.49
N LEU A 239 35.68 2.08 -14.85
CA LEU A 239 35.66 2.54 -16.25
C LEU A 239 37.07 2.77 -16.82
N LYS A 240 37.99 3.28 -15.99
CA LYS A 240 39.40 3.46 -16.36
C LYS A 240 40.08 2.14 -16.70
N ILE A 241 39.77 1.05 -15.99
CA ILE A 241 40.29 -0.30 -16.26
C ILE A 241 39.66 -0.83 -17.55
N VAL A 242 38.34 -0.72 -17.70
CA VAL A 242 37.65 -1.17 -18.92
C VAL A 242 38.26 -0.52 -20.16
N LYS A 243 38.52 0.79 -20.11
CA LYS A 243 39.16 1.56 -21.18
C LYS A 243 40.63 1.21 -21.35
N GLY A 244 41.39 1.05 -20.27
CA GLY A 244 42.82 0.72 -20.33
C GLY A 244 43.12 -0.66 -20.93
N PHE A 245 42.18 -1.60 -20.82
CA PHE A 245 42.30 -2.95 -21.37
C PHE A 245 41.49 -3.17 -22.66
N ASN A 246 40.89 -2.13 -23.26
CA ASN A 246 40.00 -2.22 -24.43
C ASN A 246 38.91 -3.31 -24.27
N ALA A 247 38.33 -3.43 -23.07
CA ALA A 247 37.40 -4.49 -22.70
C ALA A 247 35.92 -4.13 -22.94
N GLU A 248 35.63 -3.07 -23.69
CA GLU A 248 34.27 -2.56 -23.87
C GLU A 248 33.32 -3.60 -24.47
N ASP A 249 33.77 -4.38 -25.45
CA ASP A 249 32.92 -5.40 -26.08
C ASP A 249 32.54 -6.53 -25.12
N LYS A 250 33.44 -6.89 -24.19
CA LYS A 250 33.16 -7.87 -23.13
C LYS A 250 32.09 -7.37 -22.18
N PHE A 251 32.20 -6.13 -21.72
CA PHE A 251 31.20 -5.51 -20.85
C PHE A 251 29.88 -5.27 -21.58
N ARG A 252 29.92 -4.85 -22.85
CA ARG A 252 28.75 -4.72 -23.72
C ARG A 252 28.01 -6.04 -23.88
N SER A 253 28.73 -7.15 -24.08
CA SER A 253 28.14 -8.49 -24.18
C SER A 253 27.48 -8.94 -22.87
N LYS A 254 28.17 -8.75 -21.72
CA LYS A 254 27.60 -9.00 -20.39
C LYS A 254 26.31 -8.20 -20.16
N PHE A 255 26.33 -6.91 -20.49
CA PHE A 255 25.16 -6.02 -20.37
C PHE A 255 24.01 -6.48 -21.25
N ARG A 256 24.28 -6.76 -22.54
CA ARG A 256 23.26 -7.29 -23.46
C ARG A 256 22.65 -8.60 -22.98
N SER A 257 23.46 -9.52 -22.43
CA SER A 257 22.96 -10.77 -21.85
C SER A 257 21.97 -10.52 -20.69
N SER A 258 22.32 -9.64 -19.75
CA SER A 258 21.44 -9.28 -18.62
C SER A 258 20.14 -8.61 -19.10
N THR A 259 20.22 -7.62 -20.00
CA THR A 259 19.02 -6.98 -20.56
C THR A 259 18.13 -7.96 -21.34
N HIS A 260 18.72 -8.95 -22.02
CA HIS A 260 17.97 -9.97 -22.74
C HIS A 260 17.25 -10.96 -21.78
N ARG A 261 17.89 -11.35 -20.67
CA ARG A 261 17.23 -12.12 -19.60
C ARG A 261 16.08 -11.32 -18.98
N LEU A 262 16.33 -10.06 -18.63
CA LEU A 262 15.32 -9.16 -18.07
C LEU A 262 14.12 -9.01 -19.02
N LYS A 263 14.37 -8.82 -20.33
CA LYS A 263 13.31 -8.80 -21.35
C LYS A 263 12.47 -10.08 -21.32
N LYS A 264 13.08 -11.27 -21.34
CA LYS A 264 12.34 -12.55 -21.32
C LYS A 264 11.46 -12.69 -20.08
N ILE A 265 11.97 -12.29 -18.92
CA ILE A 265 11.22 -12.32 -17.66
C ILE A 265 10.06 -11.33 -17.71
N LEU A 266 10.32 -10.08 -18.12
CA LEU A 266 9.29 -9.04 -18.22
C LEU A 266 8.22 -9.38 -19.26
N ASP A 267 8.58 -9.89 -20.43
CA ASP A 267 7.63 -10.32 -21.46
C ASP A 267 6.70 -11.42 -20.90
N SER A 268 7.25 -12.42 -20.21
CA SER A 268 6.47 -13.49 -19.58
C SER A 268 5.55 -12.96 -18.48
N LEU A 269 6.08 -12.07 -17.63
CA LEU A 269 5.35 -11.44 -16.52
C LEU A 269 4.20 -10.58 -17.04
N ILE A 270 4.47 -9.67 -17.97
CA ILE A 270 3.50 -8.70 -18.49
C ILE A 270 2.42 -9.42 -19.30
N ASN A 271 2.77 -10.37 -20.17
CA ASN A 271 1.76 -11.14 -20.91
C ASN A 271 0.82 -11.90 -19.97
N ARG A 272 1.36 -12.42 -18.87
CA ARG A 272 0.57 -13.09 -17.85
C ARG A 272 -0.30 -12.13 -17.02
N GLN A 273 0.20 -10.94 -16.73
CA GLN A 273 -0.57 -9.88 -16.09
C GLN A 273 -1.71 -9.43 -17.01
N ASN A 274 -1.44 -9.29 -18.31
CA ASN A 274 -2.42 -8.94 -19.33
C ASN A 274 -3.53 -9.99 -19.41
N LEU A 275 -3.22 -11.28 -19.22
CA LEU A 275 -4.23 -12.35 -19.17
C LEU A 275 -5.20 -12.21 -17.97
N ALA A 276 -4.76 -11.61 -16.85
CA ALA A 276 -5.59 -11.50 -15.65
C ALA A 276 -6.87 -10.68 -15.88
N SER A 277 -6.82 -9.64 -16.72
CA SER A 277 -7.99 -8.78 -16.98
C SER A 277 -9.06 -9.52 -17.82
N PRO A 278 -8.74 -10.05 -19.03
CA PRO A 278 -9.70 -10.81 -19.82
C PRO A 278 -10.24 -12.06 -19.11
N THR A 279 -9.37 -12.82 -18.40
CA THR A 279 -9.84 -13.97 -17.63
C THR A 279 -10.84 -13.55 -16.55
N SER A 280 -10.58 -12.45 -15.86
CA SER A 280 -11.49 -11.98 -14.83
C SER A 280 -12.79 -11.38 -15.39
N GLU A 281 -12.75 -10.75 -16.56
CA GLU A 281 -13.93 -10.26 -17.25
C GLU A 281 -14.81 -11.42 -17.73
N PHE A 282 -14.21 -12.42 -18.37
CA PHE A 282 -14.90 -13.64 -18.79
C PHE A 282 -15.53 -14.38 -17.61
N LEU A 283 -14.79 -14.55 -16.51
CA LEU A 283 -15.34 -15.11 -15.27
C LEU A 283 -16.50 -14.27 -14.74
N GLY A 284 -16.39 -12.94 -14.76
CA GLY A 284 -17.45 -12.03 -14.34
C GLY A 284 -18.72 -12.18 -15.17
N ILE A 285 -18.60 -12.26 -16.50
CA ILE A 285 -19.73 -12.51 -17.40
C ILE A 285 -20.34 -13.88 -17.13
N PHE A 286 -19.52 -14.91 -16.90
CA PHE A 286 -20.02 -16.25 -16.56
C PHE A 286 -20.88 -16.24 -15.28
N VAL A 287 -20.53 -15.45 -14.26
CA VAL A 287 -21.41 -15.22 -13.08
C VAL A 287 -22.74 -14.65 -13.48
N ILE A 288 -22.69 -13.56 -14.26
CA ILE A 288 -23.88 -12.81 -14.61
C ILE A 288 -24.80 -13.72 -15.41
N VAL A 289 -24.29 -14.57 -16.31
CA VAL A 289 -25.08 -15.55 -17.06
C VAL A 289 -25.73 -16.60 -16.14
N ILE A 290 -24.99 -17.14 -15.16
CA ILE A 290 -25.55 -18.07 -14.17
C ILE A 290 -26.67 -17.39 -13.37
N ILE A 291 -26.41 -16.20 -12.83
CA ILE A 291 -27.43 -15.40 -12.11
C ILE A 291 -28.61 -15.11 -13.03
N LEU A 292 -28.36 -14.80 -14.31
CA LEU A 292 -29.38 -14.51 -15.31
C LEU A 292 -30.29 -15.71 -15.53
N TRP A 293 -29.72 -16.91 -15.66
CA TRP A 293 -30.47 -18.14 -15.84
C TRP A 293 -31.34 -18.48 -14.62
N PHE A 294 -30.74 -18.53 -13.43
CA PHE A 294 -31.47 -18.91 -12.22
C PHE A 294 -32.45 -17.83 -11.78
N GLY A 295 -32.03 -16.57 -11.73
CA GLY A 295 -32.91 -15.46 -11.35
C GLY A 295 -33.94 -15.15 -12.42
N GLY A 296 -33.63 -15.37 -13.71
CA GLY A 296 -34.61 -15.30 -14.79
C GLY A 296 -35.72 -16.34 -14.60
N ASN A 297 -35.40 -17.56 -14.17
CA ASN A 297 -36.40 -18.57 -13.82
C ASN A 297 -37.26 -18.13 -12.62
N MET A 298 -36.65 -17.53 -11.58
CA MET A 298 -37.38 -16.98 -10.43
C MET A 298 -38.34 -15.84 -10.81
N VAL A 299 -37.97 -15.01 -11.79
CA VAL A 299 -38.81 -13.91 -12.28
C VAL A 299 -39.90 -14.40 -13.24
N LEU A 300 -39.58 -15.28 -14.18
CA LEU A 300 -40.47 -15.67 -15.28
C LEU A 300 -41.41 -16.83 -14.93
N VAL A 301 -40.98 -17.76 -14.09
CA VAL A 301 -41.73 -18.99 -13.79
C VAL A 301 -42.27 -18.98 -12.36
N GLU A 302 -41.42 -18.73 -11.37
CA GLU A 302 -41.82 -18.81 -9.96
C GLU A 302 -42.54 -17.54 -9.47
N GLY A 303 -42.27 -16.39 -10.10
CA GLY A 303 -42.79 -15.09 -9.65
C GLY A 303 -42.28 -14.65 -8.27
N THR A 304 -41.21 -15.27 -7.76
CA THR A 304 -40.65 -15.03 -6.42
C THR A 304 -39.78 -13.78 -6.33
N LEU A 305 -39.34 -13.25 -7.47
CA LEU A 305 -38.51 -12.05 -7.57
C LEU A 305 -39.09 -11.08 -8.63
N ASP A 306 -39.16 -9.80 -8.29
CA ASP A 306 -39.56 -8.76 -9.23
C ASP A 306 -38.42 -8.44 -10.23
N GLY A 307 -38.78 -8.12 -11.48
CA GLY A 307 -37.82 -7.85 -12.55
C GLY A 307 -36.91 -6.64 -12.29
N ALA A 308 -37.43 -5.58 -11.67
CA ALA A 308 -36.60 -4.41 -11.32
C ALA A 308 -35.62 -4.74 -10.20
N THR A 309 -36.09 -5.49 -9.19
CA THR A 309 -35.25 -6.02 -8.10
C THR A 309 -34.15 -6.93 -8.67
N PHE A 310 -34.48 -7.76 -9.66
CA PHE A 310 -33.51 -8.62 -10.32
C PHE A 310 -32.42 -7.86 -11.10
N ILE A 311 -32.78 -6.81 -11.85
CA ILE A 311 -31.79 -5.97 -12.55
C ILE A 311 -30.85 -5.28 -11.57
N ALA A 312 -31.39 -4.73 -10.47
CA ALA A 312 -30.56 -4.16 -9.41
C ALA A 312 -29.64 -5.20 -8.76
N PHE A 313 -30.13 -6.43 -8.55
CA PHE A 313 -29.33 -7.54 -8.04
C PHE A 313 -28.13 -7.85 -8.94
N MET A 314 -28.32 -7.89 -10.26
CA MET A 314 -27.22 -8.07 -11.22
C MET A 314 -26.19 -6.94 -11.13
N GLY A 315 -26.63 -5.70 -10.99
CA GLY A 315 -25.76 -4.54 -10.79
C GLY A 315 -24.91 -4.64 -9.51
N LEU A 316 -25.54 -5.03 -8.39
CA LEU A 316 -24.86 -5.27 -7.11
C LEU A 316 -23.85 -6.43 -7.22
N ALA A 317 -24.24 -7.54 -7.87
CA ALA A 317 -23.36 -8.70 -8.08
C ALA A 317 -22.11 -8.33 -8.91
N TYR A 318 -22.28 -7.51 -9.95
CA TYR A 318 -21.15 -7.00 -10.72
C TYR A 318 -20.28 -6.05 -9.88
N ASN A 319 -20.87 -5.21 -9.03
CA ASN A 319 -20.14 -4.29 -8.17
C ASN A 319 -19.17 -5.02 -7.22
N ILE A 320 -19.54 -6.20 -6.70
CA ILE A 320 -18.71 -7.03 -5.82
C ILE A 320 -17.42 -7.56 -6.50
N LEU A 321 -17.41 -7.73 -7.83
CA LEU A 321 -16.26 -8.29 -8.54
C LEU A 321 -15.02 -7.39 -8.46
N THR A 322 -15.20 -6.07 -8.38
CA THR A 322 -14.08 -5.11 -8.32
C THR A 322 -13.36 -5.13 -6.96
N PRO A 323 -14.05 -4.99 -5.81
CA PRO A 323 -13.48 -5.14 -4.47
C PRO A 323 -12.68 -6.44 -4.28
N ALA A 324 -13.21 -7.57 -4.78
CA ALA A 324 -12.55 -8.86 -4.66
C ALA A 324 -11.16 -8.89 -5.33
N LYS A 325 -11.01 -8.25 -6.50
CA LYS A 325 -9.71 -8.11 -7.18
C LYS A 325 -8.74 -7.25 -6.38
N GLN A 326 -9.24 -6.18 -5.79
CA GLN A 326 -8.43 -5.21 -5.05
C GLN A 326 -7.86 -5.82 -3.77
N ILE A 327 -8.63 -6.63 -3.03
CA ILE A 327 -8.15 -7.37 -1.85
C ILE A 327 -6.97 -8.30 -2.19
N SER A 328 -7.02 -8.97 -3.34
CA SER A 328 -5.91 -9.82 -3.81
C SER A 328 -4.63 -9.02 -4.04
N LYS A 329 -4.73 -7.84 -4.68
CA LYS A 329 -3.60 -6.92 -4.87
C LYS A 329 -3.07 -6.38 -3.54
N ALA A 330 -3.97 -6.06 -2.60
CA ALA A 330 -3.62 -5.54 -1.28
C ALA A 330 -2.64 -6.46 -0.53
N THR A 331 -2.89 -7.77 -0.58
CA THR A 331 -2.08 -8.77 0.16
C THR A 331 -0.61 -8.76 -0.25
N TYR A 332 -0.31 -8.50 -1.53
CA TYR A 332 1.06 -8.37 -2.00
C TYR A 332 1.71 -7.07 -1.52
N SER A 333 0.97 -5.96 -1.63
CA SER A 333 1.40 -4.63 -1.18
C SER A 333 1.79 -4.64 0.32
N VAL A 334 0.99 -5.29 1.17
CA VAL A 334 1.29 -5.46 2.61
C VAL A 334 2.65 -6.11 2.85
N LYS A 335 2.95 -7.18 2.13
CA LYS A 335 4.22 -7.92 2.31
C LYS A 335 5.41 -7.10 1.85
N LYS A 336 5.26 -6.37 0.74
CA LYS A 336 6.30 -5.50 0.19
C LYS A 336 6.58 -4.33 1.14
N GLY A 337 5.54 -3.72 1.68
CA GLY A 337 5.64 -2.69 2.72
C GLY A 337 6.29 -3.17 4.02
N ASP A 338 5.96 -4.39 4.50
CA ASP A 338 6.55 -4.95 5.72
C ASP A 338 8.06 -5.21 5.56
N ALA A 339 8.51 -5.66 4.38
CA ALA A 339 9.93 -5.83 4.07
C ALA A 339 10.69 -4.50 3.94
N ALA A 340 10.04 -3.46 3.39
CA ALA A 340 10.61 -2.11 3.37
C ALA A 340 10.70 -1.52 4.79
N ALA A 341 9.65 -1.72 5.60
CA ALA A 341 9.62 -1.31 7.00
C ALA A 341 10.73 -2.00 7.81
N GLU A 342 10.95 -3.30 7.61
CA GLU A 342 12.06 -4.03 8.26
C GLU A 342 13.41 -3.37 8.00
N ARG A 343 13.71 -3.01 6.75
CA ARG A 343 14.96 -2.32 6.40
C ARG A 343 15.05 -0.92 7.00
N ILE A 344 13.94 -0.19 7.10
CA ILE A 344 13.94 1.11 7.80
C ILE A 344 14.28 0.92 9.29
N PHE A 345 13.61 -0.03 9.97
CA PHE A 345 13.81 -0.26 11.40
C PHE A 345 15.18 -0.84 11.73
N GLN A 346 15.81 -1.59 10.83
CA GLN A 346 17.21 -1.98 11.01
C GLN A 346 18.13 -0.76 11.22
N VAL A 347 17.88 0.38 10.57
CA VAL A 347 18.66 1.61 10.79
C VAL A 347 18.21 2.33 12.07
N LEU A 348 16.91 2.54 12.24
CA LEU A 348 16.35 3.25 13.40
C LEU A 348 16.72 2.59 14.73
N GLU A 349 16.78 1.26 14.74
CA GLU A 349 17.05 0.44 15.92
C GLU A 349 18.54 0.06 16.05
N THR A 350 19.40 0.51 15.15
CA THR A 350 20.86 0.34 15.32
C THR A 350 21.31 1.12 16.56
N GLU A 351 21.95 0.46 17.51
CA GLU A 351 22.54 1.14 18.66
C GLU A 351 23.91 1.75 18.30
N SER A 352 24.21 2.94 18.83
CA SER A 352 25.54 3.52 18.70
C SER A 352 26.45 2.87 19.74
N ASN A 353 27.59 2.33 19.30
CA ASN A 353 28.61 1.78 20.19
C ASN A 353 29.42 2.89 20.90
N ILE A 354 29.34 4.13 20.39
CA ILE A 354 29.99 5.30 20.97
C ILE A 354 28.91 6.10 21.68
N THR A 355 28.89 5.99 23.00
CA THR A 355 28.00 6.74 23.88
C THR A 355 28.81 7.55 24.89
N ASP A 356 28.22 8.64 25.36
CA ASP A 356 28.78 9.42 26.44
C ASP A 356 28.47 8.76 27.79
N ALA A 357 29.42 8.89 28.71
CA ALA A 357 29.23 8.42 30.08
C ALA A 357 28.11 9.23 30.76
N PRO A 358 27.35 8.66 31.72
CA PRO A 358 26.26 9.36 32.41
C PRO A 358 26.68 10.69 33.06
N ASN A 359 27.94 10.80 33.46
CA ASN A 359 28.55 11.99 34.08
C ASN A 359 29.61 12.63 33.18
N ALA A 360 29.40 12.61 31.85
CA ALA A 360 30.33 13.24 30.91
C ALA A 360 30.49 14.73 31.22
N ILE A 361 31.73 15.21 31.18
CA ILE A 361 32.06 16.62 31.39
C ILE A 361 32.21 17.32 30.04
N GLU A 362 31.68 18.53 29.93
CA GLU A 362 31.95 19.38 28.78
C GLU A 362 33.36 19.96 28.92
N LYS A 363 34.29 19.49 28.07
CA LYS A 363 35.69 19.94 28.08
C LYS A 363 35.95 20.87 26.92
N LYS A 364 36.24 22.14 27.21
CA LYS A 364 36.47 23.20 26.21
C LYS A 364 37.92 23.32 25.76
N ASP A 365 38.88 22.91 26.60
CA ASP A 365 40.32 22.91 26.29
C ASP A 365 41.07 21.82 27.10
N PHE A 366 42.33 21.55 26.76
CA PHE A 366 43.27 20.71 27.50
C PHE A 366 44.48 21.51 27.96
N GLU A 367 45.05 21.20 29.13
CA GLU A 367 46.13 22.02 29.71
C GLU A 367 47.54 21.43 29.59
N GLN A 368 47.67 20.11 29.43
CA GLN A 368 48.96 19.42 29.51
C GLN A 368 49.38 18.80 28.19
N ALA A 369 48.74 17.69 27.80
CA ALA A 369 49.11 16.92 26.62
C ALA A 369 47.92 16.11 26.10
N ILE A 370 48.04 15.63 24.86
CA ILE A 370 47.23 14.53 24.32
C ILE A 370 48.06 13.27 24.51
N GLN A 371 47.51 12.28 25.23
CA GLN A 371 48.18 11.01 25.50
C GLN A 371 47.37 9.87 24.88
N ILE A 372 48.07 9.00 24.15
CA ILE A 372 47.58 7.72 23.67
C ILE A 372 48.46 6.67 24.34
N GLU A 373 47.85 5.73 25.05
CA GLU A 373 48.58 4.76 25.87
C GLU A 373 48.22 3.33 25.48
N ASN A 374 49.22 2.61 24.96
CA ASN A 374 49.22 1.17 24.67
C ASN A 374 48.00 0.70 23.89
N ILE A 375 47.62 1.47 22.85
CA ILE A 375 46.42 1.13 22.07
C ILE A 375 46.74 0.09 21.01
N SER A 376 45.84 -0.87 20.87
CA SER A 376 45.78 -1.78 19.74
C SER A 376 44.43 -1.59 19.05
N PHE A 377 44.44 -1.40 17.73
CA PHE A 377 43.24 -1.08 16.97
C PHE A 377 43.16 -1.88 15.67
N ARG A 378 41.93 -2.24 15.31
CA ARG A 378 41.60 -3.10 14.19
C ARG A 378 40.32 -2.65 13.51
N TYR A 379 40.33 -2.64 12.18
CA TYR A 379 39.11 -2.53 11.38
C TYR A 379 38.61 -3.94 11.07
N GLU A 380 37.39 -4.28 11.49
CA GLU A 380 36.81 -5.62 11.35
C GLU A 380 37.75 -6.71 11.91
N ASP A 381 38.52 -7.39 11.06
CA ASP A 381 39.46 -8.46 11.42
C ASP A 381 40.95 -8.11 11.20
N GLU A 382 41.27 -6.92 10.68
CA GLU A 382 42.64 -6.52 10.33
C GLU A 382 43.28 -5.55 11.34
N ASN A 383 44.32 -5.99 12.04
CA ASN A 383 45.05 -5.17 13.01
C ASN A 383 45.87 -4.08 12.31
N VAL A 384 45.58 -2.82 12.62
CA VAL A 384 46.27 -1.65 12.04
C VAL A 384 47.26 -1.03 13.02
N LEU A 385 46.91 -0.97 14.30
CA LEU A 385 47.78 -0.49 15.37
C LEU A 385 48.01 -1.62 16.38
N LYS A 386 49.25 -1.75 16.86
CA LYS A 386 49.66 -2.72 17.88
C LYS A 386 50.51 -2.00 18.92
N ASP A 387 50.03 -2.00 20.15
CA ASP A 387 50.71 -1.46 21.34
C ASP A 387 51.32 -0.06 21.11
N PHE A 388 50.53 0.83 20.51
CA PHE A 388 50.98 2.18 20.14
C PHE A 388 50.78 3.16 21.29
N SER A 389 51.83 3.93 21.61
CA SER A 389 51.81 4.99 22.61
C SER A 389 52.45 6.27 22.07
N ILE A 390 51.84 7.41 22.34
CA ILE A 390 52.41 8.73 22.03
C ILE A 390 51.91 9.78 23.01
N GLU A 391 52.78 10.70 23.38
CA GLU A 391 52.44 11.90 24.14
C GLU A 391 52.75 13.15 23.30
N VAL A 392 51.77 14.05 23.20
CA VAL A 392 51.86 15.29 22.43
C VAL A 392 51.60 16.48 23.37
N PRO A 393 52.65 17.21 23.82
CA PRO A 393 52.50 18.35 24.72
C PRO A 393 51.69 19.50 24.11
N LYS A 394 50.98 20.27 24.94
CA LYS A 394 50.26 21.49 24.51
C LYS A 394 51.21 22.46 23.80
N GLY A 395 50.79 22.96 22.64
CA GLY A 395 51.57 23.88 21.81
C GLY A 395 52.60 23.21 20.87
N SER A 396 52.75 21.89 20.92
CA SER A 396 53.65 21.18 20.00
C SER A 396 52.99 20.88 18.65
N THR A 397 53.80 20.79 17.60
CA THR A 397 53.37 20.31 16.26
C THR A 397 54.08 18.99 15.98
N VAL A 398 53.30 17.92 15.76
CA VAL A 398 53.81 16.56 15.52
C VAL A 398 53.46 16.12 14.10
N ALA A 399 54.46 15.60 13.38
CA ALA A 399 54.29 15.04 12.04
C ALA A 399 54.33 13.52 12.08
N LEU A 400 53.27 12.86 11.60
CA LEU A 400 53.22 11.41 11.43
C LEU A 400 53.69 11.03 10.02
N VAL A 401 54.84 10.35 9.91
CA VAL A 401 55.44 9.94 8.63
C VAL A 401 55.58 8.42 8.57
N GLY A 402 55.29 7.83 7.42
CA GLY A 402 55.37 6.39 7.22
C GLY A 402 54.76 5.96 5.88
N GLN A 403 54.97 4.70 5.49
CA GLN A 403 54.43 4.12 4.26
C GLN A 403 52.89 4.12 4.22
N SER A 404 52.29 4.02 3.02
CA SER A 404 50.83 3.87 2.91
C SER A 404 50.34 2.67 3.74
N GLY A 405 49.20 2.81 4.43
CA GLY A 405 48.67 1.76 5.30
C GLY A 405 49.29 1.65 6.69
N SER A 406 50.31 2.45 7.04
CA SER A 406 50.99 2.39 8.35
C SER A 406 50.15 2.91 9.55
N GLY A 407 48.84 3.10 9.41
CA GLY A 407 47.95 3.54 10.50
C GLY A 407 47.90 5.05 10.81
N LYS A 408 48.56 5.91 10.02
CA LYS A 408 48.59 7.38 10.25
C LYS A 408 47.19 8.00 10.35
N SER A 409 46.33 7.73 9.37
CA SER A 409 44.94 8.24 9.37
C SER A 409 44.11 7.61 10.48
N THR A 410 44.39 6.36 10.84
CA THR A 410 43.74 5.66 11.96
C THR A 410 44.00 6.39 13.28
N ILE A 411 45.25 6.78 13.55
CA ILE A 411 45.62 7.55 14.75
C ILE A 411 44.84 8.87 14.80
N ALA A 412 44.78 9.61 13.69
CA ALA A 412 44.02 10.86 13.61
C ALA A 412 42.51 10.67 13.87
N ASN A 413 41.93 9.57 13.37
CA ASN A 413 40.52 9.23 13.59
C ASN A 413 40.23 8.79 15.04
N LEU A 414 41.19 8.15 15.71
CA LEU A 414 41.04 7.72 17.10
C LEU A 414 41.11 8.91 18.07
N ILE A 415 41.97 9.90 17.80
CA ILE A 415 42.03 11.14 18.60
C ILE A 415 40.69 11.88 18.58
N THR A 416 39.98 11.83 17.46
CA THR A 416 38.65 12.46 17.28
C THR A 416 37.49 11.55 17.73
N ARG A 417 37.78 10.36 18.24
CA ARG A 417 36.80 9.38 18.74
C ARG A 417 35.75 8.98 17.68
N PHE A 418 36.16 8.80 16.43
CA PHE A 418 35.28 8.27 15.37
C PHE A 418 35.04 6.76 15.43
N TYR A 419 35.80 6.04 16.26
CA TYR A 419 35.76 4.59 16.43
C TYR A 419 35.69 4.18 17.90
#